data_AF-A0A7Z9HFE1-F1
#
_entry.id   AF-A0A7Z9HFE1-F1
#
_cell.length_a   1.000
_cell.length_b   1.000
_cell.length_c   1.000
_cell.angle_alpha   90.00
_cell.angle_beta   90.00
_cell.angle_gamma   90.00
#
_symmetry.space_group_name_H-M   'P 1'
#
loop_
_entity.id
_entity.type
_entity.pdbx_description
1 polymer ?
#
loop_
_entity_poly.entity_id
_entity_poly.type
_entity_poly.pdbx_seq_one_letter_code
_entity_poly.pdbx_strand_id
1 'polypeptide(L)'
;MTYGGSCSSSTTAATSGNNTIDLSTLSDGTYDNCTITVTDSAGNAGNTITLTAFTIDTVAPTVTSIFPSDGATQIGTYSIGTGLIYIIFSEVMDPSSITVNNSNTACSGTIQVSADSFSTCLKMAQHAPHSPSFSINKTFYFPTSSNLDYSTTYKIRVTSNVADLVGNKLATQYTSSSGFTTDTQ
;
A
#
# COMPACT_ATOMS: atom_id res chain seq x y z
N MET A 1 -28.89 -24.34 10.11
CA MET A 1 -27.58 -23.96 9.56
C MET A 1 -26.64 -23.67 10.70
N THR A 2 -25.42 -24.18 10.61
CA THR A 2 -24.33 -23.94 11.56
C THR A 2 -23.12 -23.43 10.81
N TYR A 3 -22.40 -22.49 11.43
CA TYR A 3 -21.18 -21.89 10.89
C TYR A 3 -19.97 -22.45 11.62
N GLY A 4 -18.90 -22.73 10.90
CA GLY A 4 -17.63 -23.17 11.43
C GLY A 4 -16.48 -22.24 11.02
N GLY A 5 -15.34 -22.39 11.71
CA GLY A 5 -14.19 -21.52 11.52
C GLY A 5 -14.38 -20.15 12.16
N SER A 6 -13.90 -19.10 11.50
CA SER A 6 -13.90 -17.72 12.00
C SER A 6 -15.11 -16.89 11.56
N CYS A 7 -16.07 -17.49 10.85
CA CYS A 7 -17.27 -16.80 10.36
C CYS A 7 -18.51 -17.08 11.21
N SER A 8 -19.40 -16.10 11.31
CA SER A 8 -20.71 -16.24 11.94
C SER A 8 -21.79 -15.47 11.16
N SER A 9 -23.04 -15.86 11.34
CA SER A 9 -24.21 -15.12 10.85
C SER A 9 -25.40 -15.36 11.77
N SER A 10 -26.34 -14.42 11.80
CA SER A 10 -27.64 -14.58 12.46
C SER A 10 -28.59 -15.51 11.70
N THR A 11 -28.32 -15.80 10.43
CA THR A 11 -29.17 -16.66 9.61
C THR A 11 -28.95 -18.13 9.99
N THR A 12 -29.88 -18.71 10.76
CA THR A 12 -29.76 -20.10 11.24
C THR A 12 -30.71 -21.06 10.52
N ALA A 13 -31.68 -20.57 9.75
CA ALA A 13 -32.63 -21.37 9.00
C ALA A 13 -32.29 -21.37 7.51
N ALA A 14 -32.43 -22.54 6.86
CA ALA A 14 -32.35 -22.69 5.41
C ALA A 14 -33.71 -23.14 4.87
N THR A 15 -34.08 -22.66 3.69
CA THR A 15 -35.22 -23.14 2.92
C THR A 15 -34.74 -23.95 1.70
N SER A 16 -35.62 -24.78 1.15
CA SER A 16 -35.34 -25.48 -0.10
C SER A 16 -35.05 -24.47 -1.23
N GLY A 17 -33.96 -24.68 -1.96
CA GLY A 17 -33.51 -23.79 -3.03
C GLY A 17 -32.34 -22.90 -2.62
N ASN A 18 -32.24 -21.73 -3.24
CA ASN A 18 -31.15 -20.78 -2.99
C ASN A 18 -31.39 -20.03 -1.68
N ASN A 19 -30.35 -19.93 -0.87
CA ASN A 19 -30.35 -19.20 0.39
C ASN A 19 -29.30 -18.09 0.31
N THR A 20 -29.66 -16.89 0.77
CA THR A 20 -28.72 -15.78 0.93
C THR A 20 -28.33 -15.69 2.39
N ILE A 21 -27.04 -15.52 2.66
CA ILE A 21 -26.49 -15.41 4.00
C ILE A 21 -25.64 -14.15 4.06
N ASP A 22 -25.99 -13.26 4.99
CA ASP A 22 -25.15 -12.13 5.36
C ASP A 22 -24.30 -12.54 6.56
N LEU A 23 -22.98 -12.51 6.40
CA LEU A 23 -22.08 -12.71 7.52
C LEU A 23 -22.23 -11.54 8.50
N SER A 24 -22.09 -11.84 9.79
CA SER A 24 -21.97 -10.80 10.82
C SER A 24 -20.77 -9.91 10.53
N THR A 25 -20.71 -8.73 11.14
CA THR A 25 -19.51 -7.88 11.06
C THR A 25 -18.30 -8.67 11.54
N LEU A 26 -17.29 -8.73 10.68
CA LEU A 26 -16.04 -9.43 10.90
C LEU A 26 -14.92 -8.39 11.07
N SER A 27 -13.97 -8.66 11.96
CA SER A 27 -12.79 -7.82 12.15
C SER A 27 -11.77 -8.06 11.04
N ASP A 28 -10.78 -7.17 10.94
CA ASP A 28 -9.67 -7.34 10.02
C ASP A 28 -8.94 -8.68 10.26
N GLY A 29 -8.61 -9.36 9.17
CA GLY A 29 -7.97 -10.66 9.20
C GLY A 29 -8.20 -11.50 7.94
N THR A 30 -7.54 -12.66 7.91
CA THR A 30 -7.71 -13.67 6.87
C THR A 30 -8.77 -14.69 7.29
N TYR A 31 -9.71 -14.96 6.38
CA TYR A 31 -10.81 -15.89 6.55
C TYR A 31 -10.71 -16.99 5.49
N ASP A 32 -9.93 -18.03 5.78
CA ASP A 32 -9.68 -19.18 4.89
C ASP A 32 -10.28 -20.50 5.42
N ASN A 33 -10.94 -20.43 6.59
CA ASN A 33 -11.46 -21.59 7.32
C ASN A 33 -13.00 -21.56 7.50
N CYS A 34 -13.67 -20.59 6.88
CA CYS A 34 -15.10 -20.41 7.08
C CYS A 34 -15.91 -21.52 6.42
N THR A 35 -16.79 -22.15 7.18
CA THR A 35 -17.63 -23.26 6.70
C THR A 35 -19.09 -23.10 7.10
N ILE A 36 -19.98 -23.71 6.32
CA ILE A 36 -21.42 -23.75 6.56
C ILE A 36 -21.90 -25.19 6.44
N THR A 37 -22.68 -25.64 7.41
CA THR A 37 -23.38 -26.93 7.37
C THR A 37 -24.87 -26.70 7.54
N VAL A 38 -25.68 -27.33 6.69
CA VAL A 38 -27.15 -27.30 6.80
C VAL A 38 -27.61 -28.62 7.42
N THR A 39 -28.45 -28.54 8.44
CA THR A 39 -29.04 -29.71 9.11
C THR A 39 -30.55 -29.65 8.90
N ASP A 40 -31.15 -30.77 8.50
CA ASP A 40 -32.60 -30.88 8.35
C ASP A 40 -33.32 -30.94 9.72
N SER A 41 -34.66 -30.94 9.69
CA SER A 41 -35.47 -31.00 10.92
C SER A 41 -35.40 -32.34 11.66
N ALA A 42 -34.93 -33.40 11.00
CA ALA A 42 -34.70 -34.71 11.61
C ALA A 42 -33.30 -34.82 12.24
N GLY A 43 -32.47 -33.79 12.12
CA GLY A 43 -31.12 -33.74 12.68
C GLY A 43 -30.03 -34.28 11.75
N ASN A 44 -30.35 -34.60 10.48
CA ASN A 44 -29.36 -35.06 9.52
C ASN A 44 -28.55 -33.86 9.01
N ALA A 45 -27.24 -33.86 9.28
CA ALA A 45 -26.33 -32.87 8.75
C ALA A 45 -25.98 -33.18 7.29
N GLY A 46 -26.08 -32.17 6.43
CA GLY A 46 -25.62 -32.24 5.04
C GLY A 46 -24.12 -32.08 4.91
N ASN A 47 -23.67 -31.98 3.66
CA ASN A 47 -22.27 -31.70 3.35
C ASN A 47 -21.85 -30.32 3.89
N THR A 48 -20.58 -30.22 4.30
CA THR A 48 -19.99 -28.95 4.71
C THR A 48 -19.54 -28.17 3.47
N ILE A 49 -19.94 -26.90 3.41
CA ILE A 49 -19.57 -25.95 2.36
C ILE A 49 -18.46 -25.07 2.90
N THR A 50 -17.30 -25.05 2.26
CA THR A 50 -16.21 -24.12 2.60
C THR A 50 -16.35 -22.86 1.75
N LEU A 51 -16.30 -21.69 2.38
CA LEU A 51 -16.31 -20.42 1.68
C LEU A 51 -14.95 -20.22 0.98
N THR A 52 -14.96 -19.55 -0.18
CA THR A 52 -13.73 -19.07 -0.80
C THR A 52 -12.99 -18.17 0.18
N ALA A 53 -11.68 -18.36 0.33
CA ALA A 53 -10.88 -17.55 1.23
C ALA A 53 -10.96 -16.06 0.86
N PHE A 54 -11.07 -15.20 1.86
CA PHE A 54 -11.06 -13.75 1.71
C PHE A 54 -10.30 -13.08 2.85
N THR A 55 -9.97 -11.81 2.67
CA THR A 55 -9.39 -10.97 3.71
C THR A 55 -10.30 -9.78 3.95
N ILE A 56 -10.31 -9.32 5.20
CA ILE A 56 -10.87 -8.03 5.58
C ILE A 56 -9.71 -7.21 6.09
N ASP A 57 -9.58 -6.02 5.54
CA ASP A 57 -8.56 -5.07 5.95
C ASP A 57 -9.14 -3.68 5.75
N THR A 58 -9.28 -2.96 6.85
CA THR A 58 -9.89 -1.63 6.90
C THR A 58 -8.88 -0.56 7.30
N VAL A 59 -7.63 -0.95 7.55
CA VAL A 59 -6.58 -0.05 8.00
C VAL A 59 -5.93 0.61 6.79
N ALA A 60 -5.92 1.95 6.79
CA ALA A 60 -5.23 2.69 5.76
C ALA A 60 -3.70 2.69 6.00
N PRO A 61 -2.88 2.57 4.93
CA PRO A 61 -1.44 2.67 5.05
C PRO A 61 -1.01 4.07 5.48
N THR A 62 0.12 4.13 6.18
CA THR A 62 0.79 5.37 6.59
C THR A 62 2.25 5.36 6.16
N VAL A 63 2.84 6.54 5.96
CA VAL A 63 4.28 6.69 5.75
C VAL A 63 4.97 6.67 7.12
N THR A 64 5.79 5.66 7.39
CA THR A 64 6.50 5.51 8.68
C THR A 64 7.87 6.17 8.65
N SER A 65 8.53 6.17 7.50
CA SER A 65 9.84 6.82 7.33
C SER A 65 10.10 7.17 5.87
N ILE A 66 10.88 8.24 5.67
CA ILE A 66 11.41 8.62 4.37
C ILE A 66 12.89 8.92 4.56
N PHE A 67 13.67 8.51 3.56
CA PHE A 67 15.05 8.94 3.42
C PHE A 67 15.24 9.57 2.03
N PRO A 68 15.98 10.70 1.94
CA PRO A 68 16.48 11.50 3.05
C PRO A 68 15.36 12.08 3.94
N SER A 69 15.63 12.24 5.23
CA SER A 69 14.64 12.78 6.18
C SER A 69 14.36 14.25 5.93
N ASP A 70 13.18 14.72 6.30
CA ASP A 70 12.80 16.14 6.18
C ASP A 70 13.76 17.03 6.99
N GLY A 71 14.29 18.08 6.37
CA GLY A 71 15.30 18.98 6.92
C GLY A 71 16.75 18.48 6.84
N ALA A 72 17.01 17.29 6.28
CA ALA A 72 18.39 16.80 6.16
C ALA A 72 19.24 17.67 5.23
N THR A 73 20.53 17.78 5.53
CA THR A 73 21.52 18.54 4.75
C THR A 73 22.72 17.68 4.41
N GLN A 74 23.52 18.13 3.44
CA GLN A 74 24.73 17.45 3.01
C GLN A 74 24.48 16.02 2.50
N ILE A 75 23.35 15.82 1.83
CA ILE A 75 23.01 14.56 1.20
C ILE A 75 23.78 14.41 -0.10
N GLY A 76 24.45 13.27 -0.29
CA GLY A 76 25.16 12.99 -1.55
C GLY A 76 24.22 13.05 -2.76
N THR A 77 24.72 13.54 -3.88
CA THR A 77 23.94 13.70 -5.12
C THR A 77 23.76 12.41 -5.92
N TYR A 78 24.51 11.35 -5.59
CA TYR A 78 24.55 10.10 -6.33
C TYR A 78 23.30 9.24 -6.08
N SER A 79 22.26 9.50 -6.86
CA SER A 79 20.94 8.87 -6.77
C SER A 79 20.69 7.81 -7.87
N ILE A 80 21.47 7.84 -8.95
CA ILE A 80 21.34 6.86 -10.03
C ILE A 80 21.71 5.46 -9.53
N GLY A 81 20.78 4.50 -9.65
CA GLY A 81 21.03 3.08 -9.35
C GLY A 81 21.28 2.71 -7.88
N THR A 82 21.32 3.67 -6.94
CA THR A 82 21.62 3.42 -5.52
C THR A 82 20.39 3.32 -4.63
N GLY A 83 19.26 3.88 -5.07
CA GLY A 83 18.10 4.02 -4.20
C GLY A 83 18.33 5.02 -3.06
N LEU A 84 19.04 6.13 -3.34
CA LEU A 84 19.24 7.21 -2.38
C LEU A 84 17.93 7.68 -1.74
N ILE A 85 16.83 7.68 -2.49
CA ILE A 85 15.51 8.03 -1.98
C ILE A 85 14.74 6.74 -1.71
N TYR A 86 14.24 6.55 -0.49
CA TYR A 86 13.35 5.45 -0.16
C TYR A 86 12.28 5.84 0.85
N ILE A 87 11.18 5.08 0.83
CA ILE A 87 10.01 5.29 1.69
C ILE A 87 9.64 3.95 2.33
N ILE A 88 9.32 4.00 3.62
CA ILE A 88 8.81 2.87 4.39
C ILE A 88 7.36 3.17 4.76
N PHE A 89 6.48 2.20 4.51
CA PHE A 89 5.06 2.24 4.86
C PHE A 89 4.78 1.39 6.11
N SER A 90 3.62 1.61 6.77
CA SER A 90 3.19 0.81 7.93
C SER A 90 2.89 -0.65 7.55
N GLU A 91 2.50 -0.88 6.31
CA GLU A 91 2.02 -2.16 5.82
C GLU A 91 2.43 -2.44 4.37
N VAL A 92 2.01 -3.61 3.89
CA VAL A 92 2.31 -4.09 2.54
C VAL A 92 1.50 -3.30 1.54
N MET A 93 2.19 -2.56 0.67
CA MET A 93 1.54 -1.76 -0.36
C MET A 93 1.25 -2.59 -1.62
N ASP A 94 0.22 -2.21 -2.38
CA ASP A 94 0.08 -2.64 -3.77
C ASP A 94 1.11 -1.92 -4.65
N PRO A 95 2.10 -2.63 -5.22
CA PRO A 95 3.11 -2.02 -6.09
C PRO A 95 2.52 -1.32 -7.31
N SER A 96 1.33 -1.73 -7.78
CA SER A 96 0.66 -1.10 -8.92
C SER A 96 0.22 0.34 -8.63
N SER A 97 -0.04 0.66 -7.35
CA SER A 97 -0.39 2.00 -6.88
C SER A 97 0.83 2.92 -6.73
N ILE A 98 2.05 2.37 -6.70
CA ILE A 98 3.30 3.11 -6.52
C ILE A 98 3.86 3.50 -7.89
N THR A 99 3.61 4.75 -8.28
CA THR A 99 3.95 5.28 -9.60
C THR A 99 4.78 6.55 -9.47
N VAL A 100 5.57 6.85 -10.49
CA VAL A 100 6.57 7.92 -10.49
C VAL A 100 6.51 8.75 -11.76
N ASN A 101 7.09 9.94 -11.73
CA ASN A 101 7.20 10.78 -12.92
C ASN A 101 8.18 10.16 -13.94
N ASN A 102 7.78 10.09 -15.20
CA ASN A 102 8.56 9.47 -16.29
C ASN A 102 9.37 10.48 -17.12
N SER A 103 9.29 11.77 -16.79
CA SER A 103 9.97 12.89 -17.47
C SER A 103 10.12 14.08 -16.51
N ASN A 104 11.05 15.01 -16.79
CA ASN A 104 11.23 16.23 -15.99
C ASN A 104 10.15 17.27 -16.36
N THR A 105 8.91 17.02 -15.97
CA THR A 105 7.71 17.79 -16.36
C THR A 105 6.86 18.10 -15.12
N ALA A 106 5.70 18.73 -15.31
CA ALA A 106 4.62 18.74 -14.33
C ALA A 106 4.50 17.39 -13.59
N CYS A 107 4.31 17.47 -12.28
CA CYS A 107 4.32 16.31 -11.41
C CYS A 107 3.19 15.32 -11.75
N SER A 108 3.57 14.06 -11.91
CA SER A 108 2.65 12.94 -12.10
C SER A 108 3.05 11.77 -11.20
N GLY A 109 2.20 10.73 -11.17
CA GLY A 109 2.40 9.57 -10.29
C GLY A 109 2.11 9.86 -8.82
N THR A 110 2.28 8.82 -8.01
CA THR A 110 1.96 8.85 -6.57
C THR A 110 3.15 9.21 -5.70
N ILE A 111 4.38 9.04 -6.20
CA ILE A 111 5.62 9.45 -5.55
C ILE A 111 6.30 10.53 -6.37
N GLN A 112 6.56 11.67 -5.74
CA GLN A 112 6.99 12.90 -6.39
C GLN A 112 8.21 13.48 -5.68
N VAL A 113 9.21 13.89 -6.47
CA VAL A 113 10.42 14.57 -5.98
C VAL A 113 10.60 15.85 -6.79
N SER A 114 10.72 16.99 -6.13
CA SER A 114 10.73 18.31 -6.78
C SER A 114 11.64 19.30 -6.05
N ALA A 115 12.35 20.14 -6.81
CA ALA A 115 13.12 21.27 -6.28
C ALA A 115 12.34 22.60 -6.30
N ASP A 116 11.18 22.65 -6.95
CA ASP A 116 10.47 23.88 -7.31
C ASP A 116 9.03 23.93 -6.77
N SER A 117 8.83 23.37 -5.59
CA SER A 117 7.53 23.27 -4.92
C SER A 117 6.47 22.51 -5.73
N PHE A 118 6.89 21.46 -6.42
CA PHE A 118 6.06 20.57 -7.25
C PHE A 118 5.44 21.25 -8.48
N SER A 119 6.09 22.29 -8.99
CA SER A 119 5.76 22.84 -10.31
C SER A 119 6.23 21.86 -11.40
N THR A 120 7.43 21.31 -11.21
CA THR A 120 7.96 20.18 -11.96
C THR A 120 8.47 19.10 -11.01
N CYS A 121 8.48 17.86 -11.48
CA CYS A 121 9.03 16.72 -10.74
C CYS A 121 10.11 16.04 -11.55
N LEU A 122 11.13 15.56 -10.85
CA LEU A 122 12.22 14.81 -11.44
C LEU A 122 11.71 13.53 -12.11
N LYS A 123 12.31 13.19 -13.26
CA LYS A 123 12.18 11.90 -13.91
C LYS A 123 12.88 10.84 -13.05
N MET A 124 12.13 9.83 -12.64
CA MET A 124 12.69 8.65 -12.01
C MET A 124 13.30 7.70 -13.05
N ALA A 125 14.25 6.86 -12.64
CA ALA A 125 14.85 5.88 -13.53
C ALA A 125 13.78 4.92 -14.08
N GLN A 126 14.01 4.38 -15.28
CA GLN A 126 13.08 3.47 -15.99
C GLN A 126 12.76 2.18 -15.21
N HIS A 127 13.53 1.87 -14.15
CA HIS A 127 13.24 0.79 -13.24
C HIS A 127 12.17 1.26 -12.25
N ALA A 128 11.01 0.60 -12.27
CA ALA A 128 9.93 0.84 -11.34
C ALA A 128 10.43 0.87 -9.88
N PRO A 129 9.75 1.58 -8.98
CA PRO A 129 10.00 1.52 -7.55
C PRO A 129 10.26 0.09 -7.11
N HIS A 130 11.47 -0.21 -6.65
CA HIS A 130 11.82 -1.56 -6.26
C HIS A 130 11.58 -1.71 -4.77
N SER A 131 10.73 -2.66 -4.38
CA SER A 131 10.79 -3.20 -3.04
C SER A 131 11.73 -4.40 -3.04
N PRO A 132 12.79 -4.39 -2.22
CA PRO A 132 13.59 -5.59 -2.07
C PRO A 132 12.75 -6.72 -1.48
N SER A 133 13.08 -7.95 -1.88
CA SER A 133 12.28 -9.13 -1.51
C SER A 133 12.19 -9.36 0.00
N PHE A 134 13.14 -8.82 0.79
CA PHE A 134 13.13 -8.91 2.25
C PHE A 134 12.13 -7.94 2.91
N SER A 135 11.72 -6.86 2.24
CA SER A 135 10.78 -5.87 2.81
C SER A 135 9.34 -6.08 2.36
N ILE A 136 9.06 -7.11 1.54
CA ILE A 136 7.71 -7.54 1.12
C ILE A 136 6.77 -6.38 0.80
N ASN A 137 7.16 -5.49 -0.12
CA ASN A 137 6.39 -4.31 -0.55
C ASN A 137 6.03 -3.30 0.55
N LYS A 138 6.80 -3.25 1.65
CA LYS A 138 6.71 -2.17 2.64
C LYS A 138 7.70 -1.03 2.41
N THR A 139 8.82 -1.32 1.76
CA THR A 139 9.88 -0.34 1.49
C THR A 139 10.09 -0.22 -0.01
N PHE A 140 10.12 1.00 -0.52
CA PHE A 140 10.34 1.25 -1.96
C PHE A 140 11.48 2.22 -2.16
N TYR A 141 12.34 1.91 -3.12
CA TYR A 141 13.47 2.73 -3.53
C TYR A 141 13.17 3.45 -4.85
N PHE A 142 13.54 4.72 -4.92
CA PHE A 142 13.20 5.64 -6.01
C PHE A 142 14.47 6.26 -6.61
N PRO A 143 15.25 5.51 -7.40
CA PRO A 143 16.40 6.07 -8.09
C PRO A 143 15.95 7.11 -9.12
N THR A 144 16.60 8.28 -9.13
CA THR A 144 16.38 9.29 -10.15
C THR A 144 17.07 8.91 -11.47
N SER A 145 16.61 9.45 -12.59
CA SER A 145 17.19 9.15 -13.91
C SER A 145 18.55 9.82 -14.17
N SER A 146 18.89 10.83 -13.38
CA SER A 146 20.18 11.51 -13.32
C SER A 146 20.56 11.75 -11.86
N ASN A 147 21.82 12.13 -11.60
CA ASN A 147 22.19 12.61 -10.26
C ASN A 147 21.39 13.85 -9.91
N LEU A 148 21.24 14.07 -8.60
CA LEU A 148 20.67 15.31 -8.08
C LEU A 148 21.68 16.45 -8.28
N ASP A 149 21.19 17.67 -8.38
CA ASP A 149 22.05 18.85 -8.45
C ASP A 149 22.67 19.11 -7.08
N TYR A 150 23.92 19.61 -7.03
CA TYR A 150 24.57 20.04 -5.78
C TYR A 150 23.86 21.26 -5.19
N SER A 151 23.97 21.45 -3.87
CA SER A 151 23.44 22.60 -3.13
C SER A 151 21.97 22.91 -3.40
N THR A 152 21.18 21.88 -3.69
CA THR A 152 19.78 22.00 -4.11
C THR A 152 18.86 21.32 -3.10
N THR A 153 17.80 22.01 -2.71
CA THR A 153 16.79 21.47 -1.81
C THR A 153 15.68 20.78 -2.61
N TYR A 154 15.45 19.50 -2.34
CA TYR A 154 14.38 18.70 -2.93
C TYR A 154 13.33 18.34 -1.89
N LYS A 155 12.06 18.43 -2.26
CA LYS A 155 10.92 17.97 -1.48
C LYS A 155 10.37 16.66 -2.03
N ILE A 156 9.90 15.82 -1.12
CA ILE A 156 9.27 14.53 -1.42
C ILE A 156 7.79 14.62 -1.07
N ARG A 157 6.94 14.08 -1.95
CA ARG A 157 5.50 13.93 -1.72
C ARG A 157 5.05 12.52 -2.05
N VAL A 158 4.19 11.99 -1.18
CA VAL A 158 3.45 10.74 -1.35
C VAL A 158 1.97 11.09 -1.40
N THR A 159 1.35 10.95 -2.57
CA THR A 159 -0.06 11.30 -2.74
C THR A 159 -0.97 10.30 -2.02
N SER A 160 -2.19 10.72 -1.73
CA SER A 160 -3.22 9.85 -1.13
C SER A 160 -3.75 8.76 -2.07
N ASN A 161 -3.13 8.56 -3.25
CA ASN A 161 -3.52 7.52 -4.20
C ASN A 161 -2.67 6.25 -4.09
N VAL A 162 -1.61 6.24 -3.29
CA VAL A 162 -0.97 4.98 -2.89
C VAL A 162 -1.96 4.14 -2.10
N ALA A 163 -1.96 2.84 -2.32
CA ALA A 163 -2.88 1.90 -1.69
C ALA A 163 -2.19 0.61 -1.26
N ASP A 164 -2.76 -0.06 -0.26
CA ASP A 164 -2.42 -1.44 0.09
C ASP A 164 -2.99 -2.45 -0.93
N LEU A 165 -2.82 -3.75 -0.65
CA LEU A 165 -3.25 -4.84 -1.51
C LEU A 165 -4.78 -5.00 -1.64
N VAL A 166 -5.57 -4.49 -0.68
CA VAL A 166 -7.03 -4.54 -0.72
C VAL A 166 -7.66 -3.23 -1.21
N GLY A 167 -6.84 -2.20 -1.39
CA GLY A 167 -7.21 -0.91 -1.95
C GLY A 167 -7.43 0.20 -0.91
N ASN A 168 -7.10 0.00 0.37
CA ASN A 168 -7.15 1.13 1.31
C ASN A 168 -6.05 2.12 0.95
N LYS A 169 -6.46 3.38 0.85
CA LYS A 169 -5.58 4.46 0.43
C LYS A 169 -4.97 5.18 1.62
N LEU A 170 -3.78 5.75 1.42
CA LEU A 170 -3.20 6.68 2.38
C LEU A 170 -4.20 7.81 2.71
N ALA A 171 -4.57 7.94 3.98
CA ALA A 171 -5.64 8.83 4.42
C ALA A 171 -5.38 10.31 4.08
N THR A 172 -4.11 10.74 4.18
CA THR A 172 -3.67 12.10 3.88
C THR A 172 -2.36 12.08 3.10
N GLN A 173 -2.27 12.89 2.05
CA GLN A 173 -1.02 13.09 1.33
C GLN A 173 0.09 13.54 2.29
N TYR A 174 1.24 12.87 2.19
CA TYR A 174 2.47 13.33 2.83
C TYR A 174 3.19 14.30 1.89
N THR A 175 3.70 15.41 2.43
CA THR A 175 4.63 16.31 1.74
C THR A 175 5.65 16.79 2.74
N SER A 176 6.94 16.62 2.44
CA SER A 176 8.03 17.13 3.28
C SER A 176 7.88 18.64 3.46
N SER A 177 7.98 19.13 4.69
CA SER A 177 7.82 20.56 5.00
C SER A 177 9.00 21.36 4.49
N SER A 178 10.22 20.89 4.77
CA SER A 178 11.48 21.56 4.44
C SER A 178 12.17 20.96 3.21
N GLY A 179 12.03 19.64 2.99
CA GLY A 179 12.81 18.88 2.01
C GLY A 179 14.19 18.50 2.54
N PHE A 180 15.04 17.95 1.68
CA PHE A 180 16.45 17.66 1.98
C PHE A 180 17.36 18.45 1.04
N THR A 181 18.54 18.83 1.50
CA THR A 181 19.50 19.62 0.73
C THR A 181 20.75 18.79 0.41
N THR A 182 21.12 18.78 -0.87
CA THR A 182 22.32 18.08 -1.35
C THR A 182 23.61 18.78 -0.95
N ASP A 183 24.72 18.05 -0.99
CA ASP A 183 26.06 18.54 -0.66
C ASP A 183 26.57 19.64 -1.61
N THR A 184 27.67 20.30 -1.22
CA THR A 184 28.19 21.53 -1.84
C THR A 184 29.28 21.32 -2.88
N GLN A 185 29.50 20.07 -3.33
CA GLN A 185 30.67 19.58 -4.09
C GLN A 185 31.92 19.39 -3.23
#